data_AF-A0A2E0HD33-F1
#
_entry.id   AF-A0A2E0HD33-F1
#
_cell.length_a   1.000
_cell.length_b   1.000
_cell.length_c   1.000
_cell.angle_alpha   90.00
_cell.angle_beta   90.00
_cell.angle_gamma   90.00
#
_symmetry.space_group_name_H-M   'P 1'
#
loop_
_entity.id
_entity.type
_entity.pdbx_description
1 polymer ?
#
loop_
_entity_poly.entity_id
_entity_poly.type
_entity_poly.pdbx_seq_one_letter_code
_entity_poly.pdbx_strand_id
1 'polypeptide(L)'
;MEKLKVDSELLKELVTAACKTAFRHRGSDHEPYVLGQLEATANMAYVLAAGNGNDELELLCQQLALDALDRFTDICGEVRPGSPRSNLTSSP
;
A
#
# COMPACT_ATOMS: atom_id res chain seq x y z
N MET A 1 -20.84 -9.73 -20.82
CA MET A 1 -19.59 -9.02 -20.50
C MET A 1 -18.45 -9.89 -20.95
N GLU A 2 -17.61 -9.40 -21.85
CA GLU A 2 -16.32 -10.05 -22.10
C GLU A 2 -15.49 -9.95 -20.82
N LYS A 3 -14.86 -11.05 -20.39
CA LYS A 3 -13.93 -11.01 -19.26
C LYS A 3 -12.72 -10.18 -19.70
N LEU A 4 -12.35 -9.20 -18.88
CA LEU A 4 -11.12 -8.45 -19.09
C LEU A 4 -9.96 -9.45 -19.11
N LYS A 5 -9.15 -9.45 -20.18
CA LYS A 5 -7.98 -10.31 -20.25
C LYS A 5 -6.90 -9.70 -19.37
N VAL A 6 -6.74 -10.27 -18.18
CA VAL A 6 -5.78 -9.83 -17.17
C VAL A 6 -4.56 -10.72 -17.22
N ASP A 7 -3.39 -10.09 -17.31
CA ASP A 7 -2.10 -10.78 -17.21
C ASP A 7 -1.69 -10.86 -15.73
N SER A 8 -1.86 -12.05 -15.15
CA SER A 8 -1.59 -12.28 -13.73
C SER A 8 -0.12 -12.11 -13.36
N GLU A 9 0.81 -12.39 -14.28
CA GLU A 9 2.24 -12.19 -14.03
C GLU A 9 2.58 -10.71 -14.01
N LEU A 10 2.00 -9.93 -14.93
CA LEU A 10 2.18 -8.48 -14.93
C LEU A 10 1.58 -7.83 -13.67
N LEU A 11 0.43 -8.31 -13.20
CA LEU A 11 -0.13 -7.87 -11.91
C LEU A 11 0.79 -8.22 -10.75
N LYS A 12 1.33 -9.44 -10.70
CA LYS A 12 2.27 -9.86 -9.67
C LYS A 12 3.52 -8.96 -9.63
N GLU A 13 4.08 -8.65 -10.79
CA GLU A 13 5.22 -7.72 -10.91
C GLU A 13 4.87 -6.30 -10.45
N LEU A 14 3.68 -5.81 -10.80
CA LEU A 14 3.20 -4.49 -10.36
C LEU A 14 3.11 -4.40 -8.83
N VAL A 15 2.43 -5.35 -8.18
CA VAL A 15 2.27 -5.32 -6.72
C VAL A 15 3.63 -5.55 -6.02
N THR A 16 4.50 -6.39 -6.59
CA THR A 16 5.88 -6.58 -6.11
C THR A 16 6.70 -5.28 -6.16
N ALA A 17 6.58 -4.51 -7.25
CA ALA A 17 7.25 -3.23 -7.40
C ALA A 17 6.73 -2.18 -6.41
N ALA A 18 5.42 -2.13 -6.19
CA ALA A 18 4.80 -1.26 -5.18
C ALA A 18 5.31 -1.61 -3.76
N CYS A 19 5.37 -2.90 -3.42
CA CYS A 19 5.87 -3.38 -2.14
C CYS A 19 7.34 -3.00 -1.91
N LYS A 20 8.21 -3.21 -2.91
CA LYS A 20 9.62 -2.79 -2.85
C LYS A 20 9.76 -1.27 -2.68
N THR A 21 8.87 -0.50 -3.30
CA THR A 21 8.85 0.97 -3.17
C THR A 21 8.47 1.37 -1.74
N ALA A 22 7.41 0.80 -1.18
CA ALA A 22 7.04 1.01 0.23
C ALA A 22 8.17 0.65 1.19
N PHE A 23 8.81 -0.50 0.98
CA PHE A 23 9.95 -0.93 1.78
C PHE A 23 11.13 0.06 1.72
N ARG A 24 11.43 0.63 0.56
CA ARG A 24 12.49 1.64 0.39
C ARG A 24 12.22 2.94 1.14
N HIS A 25 10.96 3.28 1.36
CA HIS A 25 10.56 4.50 2.05
C HIS A 25 10.33 4.29 3.55
N ARG A 26 10.58 3.10 4.08
CA ARG A 26 10.43 2.79 5.51
C ARG A 26 11.29 3.72 6.37
N GLY A 27 10.69 4.34 7.38
CA GLY A 27 11.30 5.29 8.30
C GLY A 27 11.47 6.70 7.74
N SER A 28 11.02 6.97 6.51
CA SER A 28 11.05 8.32 5.92
C SER A 28 9.73 9.07 6.13
N ASP A 29 9.75 10.40 5.98
CA ASP A 29 8.55 11.24 6.01
C ASP A 29 7.52 10.86 4.93
N HIS A 30 7.96 10.16 3.88
CA HIS A 30 7.11 9.69 2.79
C HIS A 30 6.50 8.31 3.04
N GLU A 31 6.87 7.61 4.13
CA GLU A 31 6.39 6.26 4.42
C GLU A 31 4.85 6.17 4.38
N PRO A 32 4.07 7.06 5.04
CA PRO A 32 2.60 6.98 5.02
C PRO A 32 2.00 7.12 3.62
N TYR A 33 2.58 8.00 2.79
CA TYR A 33 2.14 8.21 1.41
C TYR A 33 2.34 6.94 0.57
N VAL A 34 3.52 6.33 0.67
CA VAL A 34 3.85 5.15 -0.14
C VAL A 34 3.10 3.90 0.34
N LEU A 35 2.81 3.78 1.64
CA LEU A 35 1.92 2.74 2.16
C LEU A 35 0.51 2.85 1.58
N GLY A 36 -0.04 4.06 1.48
CA GLY A 36 -1.32 4.29 0.80
C GLY A 36 -1.29 3.90 -0.69
N GLN A 37 -0.16 4.13 -1.37
CA GLN A 37 0.01 3.66 -2.76
C GLN A 37 0.08 2.13 -2.86
N LEU A 38 0.75 1.45 -1.92
CA LEU A 38 0.81 0.00 -1.87
C LEU A 38 -0.59 -0.61 -1.65
N GLU A 39 -1.33 -0.11 -0.67
CA GLU A 39 -2.70 -0.56 -0.36
C GLU A 39 -3.63 -0.41 -1.58
N ALA A 40 -3.64 0.78 -2.19
CA ALA A 40 -4.49 1.04 -3.35
C ALA A 40 -4.10 0.17 -4.55
N THR A 41 -2.79 -0.02 -4.79
CA THR A 41 -2.30 -0.86 -5.88
C THR A 41 -2.67 -2.33 -5.66
N ALA A 42 -2.51 -2.84 -4.44
CA ALA A 42 -2.84 -4.20 -4.09
C ALA A 42 -4.36 -4.46 -4.21
N ASN A 43 -5.20 -3.53 -3.76
CA ASN A 43 -6.66 -3.63 -3.90
C ASN A 43 -7.10 -3.56 -5.37
N MET A 44 -6.49 -2.71 -6.19
CA MET A 44 -6.76 -2.67 -7.62
C MET A 44 -6.38 -4.00 -8.29
N ALA A 45 -5.19 -4.54 -7.98
CA ALA A 45 -4.74 -5.82 -8.52
C ALA A 45 -5.65 -6.99 -8.09
N TYR A 46 -6.13 -6.99 -6.84
CA TYR A 46 -7.12 -7.96 -6.37
C TYR A 46 -8.40 -7.93 -7.22
N VAL A 47 -8.99 -6.75 -7.43
CA VAL A 47 -10.22 -6.62 -8.23
C VAL A 47 -10.04 -7.12 -9.66
N LEU A 48 -8.85 -6.92 -10.25
CA LEU A 48 -8.52 -7.41 -11.58
C LEU A 48 -8.26 -8.92 -11.63
N ALA A 49 -7.67 -9.48 -10.57
CA ALA A 49 -7.35 -10.91 -10.48
C ALA A 49 -8.53 -11.78 -10.02
N ALA A 50 -9.48 -11.22 -9.26
CA ALA A 50 -10.55 -11.94 -8.59
C ALA A 50 -11.36 -12.83 -9.55
N GLY A 51 -11.42 -14.13 -9.23
CA GLY A 51 -12.20 -15.11 -10.00
C GLY A 51 -11.56 -15.53 -11.33
N ASN A 52 -10.27 -15.21 -11.53
CA ASN A 52 -9.46 -15.74 -12.65
C ASN A 52 -8.73 -17.05 -12.29
N GLY A 53 -8.93 -17.61 -11.09
CA GLY A 53 -8.39 -18.91 -10.67
C GLY A 53 -6.90 -18.86 -10.26
N ASN A 54 -6.41 -17.69 -9.86
CA ASN A 54 -5.07 -17.50 -9.31
C ASN A 54 -5.17 -17.08 -7.84
N ASP A 55 -5.57 -18.03 -7.01
CA ASP A 55 -5.82 -17.82 -5.57
C ASP A 55 -4.57 -17.31 -4.83
N GLU A 56 -3.37 -17.67 -5.29
CA GLU A 56 -2.11 -17.18 -4.73
C GLU A 56 -1.94 -15.67 -4.94
N LEU A 57 -2.24 -15.17 -6.15
CA LEU A 57 -2.19 -13.74 -6.44
C LEU A 57 -3.27 -12.98 -5.66
N GLU A 58 -4.48 -13.54 -5.56
CA GLU A 58 -5.56 -12.94 -4.77
C GLU A 58 -5.16 -12.80 -3.29
N LEU A 59 -4.61 -13.87 -2.70
CA LEU A 59 -4.13 -13.87 -1.31
C LEU A 59 -2.96 -12.90 -1.11
N LEU A 60 -2.01 -12.86 -2.04
CA LEU A 60 -0.89 -11.91 -1.99
C LEU A 60 -1.37 -10.46 -1.98
N CYS A 61 -2.34 -10.12 -2.83
CA CYS A 61 -2.89 -8.76 -2.88
C CYS A 61 -3.56 -8.40 -1.55
N GLN A 62 -4.37 -9.30 -0.98
CA GLN A 62 -5.02 -9.08 0.30
C GLN A 62 -4.02 -8.89 1.44
N GLN A 63 -2.99 -9.75 1.51
CA GLN A 63 -1.96 -9.66 2.53
C GLN A 63 -1.22 -8.32 2.45
N LEU A 64 -0.80 -7.90 1.26
CA LEU A 64 -0.07 -6.64 1.08
C LEU A 64 -0.91 -5.41 1.40
N ALA A 65 -2.21 -5.44 1.09
CA ALA A 65 -3.12 -4.36 1.46
C ALA A 65 -3.29 -4.25 2.99
N LEU A 66 -3.45 -5.38 3.67
CA LEU A 66 -3.55 -5.44 5.14
C LEU A 66 -2.26 -5.00 5.82
N ASP A 67 -1.11 -5.52 5.39
CA ASP A 67 0.20 -5.16 5.94
C ASP A 67 0.47 -3.64 5.80
N ALA A 68 0.08 -3.06 4.65
CA ALA A 68 0.23 -1.63 4.41
C ALA A 68 -0.65 -0.80 5.36
N LEU A 69 -1.89 -1.23 5.58
CA LEU A 69 -2.84 -0.57 6.48
C LEU A 69 -2.41 -0.69 7.95
N ASP A 70 -1.95 -1.86 8.38
CA ASP A 70 -1.46 -2.10 9.73
C ASP A 70 -0.24 -1.21 10.01
N ARG A 71 0.73 -1.18 9.09
CA ARG A 71 1.90 -0.31 9.21
C ARG A 71 1.53 1.18 9.20
N PHE A 72 0.58 1.58 8.36
CA PHE A 72 0.10 2.96 8.33
C PHE A 72 -0.54 3.34 9.68
N THR A 73 -1.33 2.42 10.24
CA THR A 73 -1.98 2.58 11.55
C THR A 73 -0.97 2.66 12.67
N ASP A 74 0.11 1.88 12.63
CA ASP A 74 1.20 1.97 13.61
C ASP A 74 1.88 3.35 13.57
N ILE A 75 2.24 3.82 12.37
CA ILE A 75 2.93 5.11 12.21
C ILE A 75 2.04 6.29 12.58
N CYS A 76 0.75 6.24 12.20
CA CYS A 76 -0.19 7.34 12.44
C CYS A 76 -0.84 7.27 13.83
N GLY A 77 -0.99 6.08 14.39
CA GLY A 77 -1.54 5.82 15.73
C GLY A 77 -0.59 6.20 16.86
N GLU A 78 0.72 6.30 16.58
CA GLU A 78 1.69 6.92 17.48
C GLU A 78 1.50 8.45 17.63
N VAL A 79 0.70 9.10 16.77
CA VAL A 79 0.26 10.49 16.95
C VAL A 79 -0.88 10.54 17.97
N ARG A 80 -0.54 10.40 19.26
CA ARG A 80 -1.48 10.65 20.36
C ARG A 80 -1.91 12.12 20.40
N PRO A 81 -3.16 12.42 20.82
CA PRO A 81 -3.61 13.80 21.06
C PRO A 81 -2.78 14.38 22.22
N GLY A 82 -1.85 15.29 21.89
CA GLY A 82 -0.96 15.91 22.87
C GLY A 82 0.48 16.15 22.41
N SER A 83 0.91 15.64 21.24
CA SER A 83 2.21 16.02 20.69
C SER A 83 2.19 17.50 20.27
N PRO A 84 3.02 18.38 20.86
CA PRO A 84 3.10 19.76 20.40
C PRO A 84 3.65 19.74 18.97
N ARG A 85 2.93 20.38 18.05
CA ARG A 85 3.47 20.73 16.73
C ARG A 85 4.77 21.49 16.99
N SER A 86 5.92 20.89 16.69
CA SER A 86 7.17 21.62 16.60
C SER A 86 7.06 22.59 15.42
N ASN A 87 6.62 23.80 15.76
CA ASN A 87 6.80 25.09 15.08
C ASN A 87 7.29 25.02 13.62
N LEU A 88 6.33 25.00 12.69
CA LEU A 88 6.50 25.54 11.34
C LEU A 88 5.87 26.94 11.26
N THR A 89 6.29 27.86 12.13
CA THR A 89 6.08 29.30 11.93
C THR A 89 7.18 30.09 12.62
N SER A 90 8.24 30.38 11.88
CA SER A 90 8.91 31.68 11.95
C SER A 90 10.04 31.69 10.94
N SER A 91 9.79 32.29 9.79
CA SER A 91 10.84 32.98 9.05
C SER A 91 10.42 34.46 8.95
N PRO A 92 11.38 35.38 9.09
CA PRO A 92 11.14 36.81 9.32
C PRO A 92 10.48 37.52 8.13
#